data_AF-A0AAV3YSY6-F1
#
_entry.id   AF-A0AAV3YSY6-F1
#
_cell.length_a   1.000
_cell.length_b   1.000
_cell.length_c   1.000
_cell.angle_alpha   90.00
_cell.angle_beta   90.00
_cell.angle_gamma   90.00
#
_symmetry.space_group_name_H-M   'P 1'
#
loop_
_entity.id
_entity.type
_entity.pdbx_description
1 polymer ?
#
loop_
_entity_poly.entity_id
_entity_poly.type
_entity_poly.pdbx_seq_one_letter_code
_entity_poly.pdbx_strand_id
1 'polypeptide(L)'
;MAPNQATTTRATSTEPLDESGRRVAIIGAGASGLAAIKCCLDEGLVPVCFERTSEFGGLWRYKDDPVEGQGCVMKSTVINVSKEMMSYSDFPAPENLPIFMHNSQVCRRLLSLKVLS
;
A
#
# COMPACT_ATOMS: atom_id res chain seq x y z
N MET A 1 21.23 -13.27 41.90
CA MET A 1 20.99 -13.60 40.48
C MET A 1 20.01 -14.76 40.46
N ALA A 2 18.73 -14.48 40.23
CA ALA A 2 17.65 -15.47 40.16
C ALA A 2 16.95 -15.27 38.80
N PRO A 3 16.65 -16.34 38.03
CA PRO A 3 16.01 -16.18 36.73
C PRO A 3 14.50 -15.94 36.91
N ASN A 4 14.02 -14.81 36.42
CA ASN A 4 12.60 -14.51 36.28
C ASN A 4 12.08 -15.19 35.00
N GLN A 5 11.33 -16.28 35.12
CA GLN A 5 10.66 -16.91 33.99
C GLN A 5 9.41 -16.10 33.65
N ALA A 6 9.50 -15.25 32.63
CA ALA A 6 8.34 -14.65 31.99
C ALA A 6 7.69 -15.69 31.07
N THR A 7 6.61 -16.31 31.53
CA THR A 7 5.74 -17.16 30.72
C THR A 7 5.08 -16.30 29.64
N THR A 8 5.60 -16.38 28.41
CA THR A 8 4.94 -15.82 27.22
C THR A 8 3.81 -16.76 26.82
N THR A 9 2.60 -16.48 27.30
CA THR A 9 1.39 -17.17 26.85
C THR A 9 1.12 -16.79 25.40
N ARG A 10 1.43 -17.71 24.48
CA ARG A 10 1.11 -17.59 23.06
C ARG A 10 -0.41 -17.76 22.93
N ALA A 11 -1.12 -16.70 22.55
CA ALA A 11 -2.55 -16.78 22.28
C ALA A 11 -2.79 -17.62 21.02
N THR A 12 -3.13 -18.90 21.21
CA THR A 12 -3.72 -19.73 20.15
C THR A 12 -5.23 -19.60 20.25
N SER A 13 -5.81 -18.64 19.56
CA SER A 13 -7.26 -18.54 19.41
C SER A 13 -7.71 -19.50 18.29
N THR A 14 -8.11 -20.71 18.67
CA THR A 14 -8.82 -21.68 17.81
C THR A 14 -10.32 -21.51 17.99
N GLU A 15 -10.86 -20.34 17.64
CA GLU A 15 -12.31 -20.16 17.45
C GLU A 15 -12.57 -20.10 15.93
N PRO A 16 -13.66 -20.71 15.42
CA PRO A 16 -13.99 -20.61 14.01
C PRO A 16 -14.28 -19.15 13.69
N LEU A 17 -13.47 -18.58 12.81
CA LEU A 17 -13.70 -17.24 12.29
C LEU A 17 -15.04 -17.27 11.54
N ASP A 18 -15.93 -16.36 11.92
CA ASP A 18 -17.17 -16.05 11.21
C ASP A 18 -16.98 -16.19 9.69
N GLU A 19 -17.97 -16.78 9.01
CA GLU A 19 -18.00 -17.05 7.56
C GLU A 19 -17.73 -15.79 6.70
N SER A 20 -17.67 -14.60 7.32
CA SER A 20 -17.29 -13.32 6.71
C SER A 20 -15.77 -13.09 6.50
N GLY A 21 -14.89 -14.01 6.88
CA GLY A 21 -13.44 -13.91 6.62
C GLY A 21 -12.69 -12.99 7.61
N ARG A 22 -11.36 -13.15 7.73
CA ARG A 22 -10.56 -12.37 8.70
C ARG A 22 -10.46 -10.91 8.27
N ARG A 23 -10.75 -9.99 9.20
CA ARG A 23 -10.59 -8.55 8.98
C ARG A 23 -9.13 -8.12 9.17
N VAL A 24 -8.60 -7.33 8.23
CA VAL A 24 -7.21 -6.85 8.24
C VAL A 24 -7.19 -5.32 8.20
N ALA A 25 -6.60 -4.70 9.23
CA ALA A 25 -6.39 -3.25 9.23
C ALA A 25 -5.13 -2.89 8.42
N ILE A 26 -5.28 -1.97 7.47
CA ILE A 26 -4.20 -1.45 6.62
C ILE A 26 -4.06 0.04 6.90
N ILE A 27 -2.84 0.49 7.24
CA ILE A 27 -2.58 1.89 7.58
C ILE A 27 -1.82 2.56 6.44
N GLY A 28 -2.48 3.50 5.76
CA GLY A 28 -1.99 4.24 4.60
C GLY A 28 -2.44 3.64 3.27
N ALA A 29 -2.77 4.50 2.30
CA ALA A 29 -3.22 4.17 0.96
C ALA A 29 -2.24 4.70 -0.12
N GLY A 30 -0.95 4.55 0.16
CA GLY A 30 0.13 4.67 -0.83
C GLY A 30 0.34 3.38 -1.62
N ALA A 31 1.46 3.29 -2.35
CA ALA A 31 1.79 2.11 -3.14
C ALA A 31 1.78 0.79 -2.33
N SER A 32 2.30 0.81 -1.10
CA SER A 32 2.30 -0.35 -0.20
C SER A 32 0.89 -0.71 0.28
N GLY A 33 0.09 0.30 0.66
CA GLY A 33 -1.27 0.11 1.13
C GLY A 33 -2.19 -0.49 0.07
N LEU A 34 -2.14 0.03 -1.16
CA LEU A 34 -2.92 -0.48 -2.28
C LEU A 34 -2.55 -1.94 -2.60
N ALA A 35 -1.26 -2.28 -2.55
CA ALA A 35 -0.80 -3.66 -2.71
C ALA A 35 -1.33 -4.58 -1.60
N ALA A 36 -1.25 -4.12 -0.34
CA ALA A 36 -1.76 -4.88 0.79
C ALA A 36 -3.27 -5.12 0.71
N ILE A 37 -4.05 -4.12 0.27
CA ILE A 37 -5.50 -4.29 0.06
C ILE A 37 -5.73 -5.39 -0.98
N LYS A 38 -5.05 -5.31 -2.12
CA LYS A 38 -5.19 -6.30 -3.19
C LYS A 38 -4.84 -7.70 -2.71
N CYS A 39 -3.69 -7.89 -2.07
CA CYS A 39 -3.29 -9.21 -1.57
C CYS A 39 -4.27 -9.74 -0.51
N CYS A 40 -4.88 -8.87 0.31
CA CYS A 40 -5.92 -9.31 1.24
C CYS A 40 -7.16 -9.81 0.50
N LEU A 41 -7.59 -9.12 -0.56
CA LEU A 41 -8.75 -9.52 -1.36
C LEU A 41 -8.50 -10.85 -2.07
N ASP A 42 -7.32 -11.06 -2.66
CA ASP A 42 -6.94 -12.32 -3.33
C ASP A 42 -7.01 -13.53 -2.39
N GLU A 43 -6.67 -13.33 -1.11
CA GLU A 43 -6.66 -14.37 -0.07
C GLU A 43 -8.02 -14.51 0.64
N GLY A 44 -9.07 -13.84 0.16
CA GLY A 44 -10.41 -13.89 0.75
C GLY A 44 -10.52 -13.23 2.12
N LEU A 45 -9.62 -12.30 2.44
CA LEU A 45 -9.66 -11.49 3.66
C LEU A 45 -10.50 -10.22 3.45
N VAL A 46 -10.90 -9.58 4.56
CA VAL A 46 -11.67 -8.33 4.55
C VAL A 46 -10.77 -7.17 4.95
N PRO A 47 -10.12 -6.46 4.00
CA PRO A 47 -9.27 -5.33 4.32
C PRO A 47 -10.09 -4.10 4.74
N VAL A 48 -9.58 -3.38 5.73
CA VAL A 48 -10.05 -2.06 6.14
C VAL A 48 -8.87 -1.11 6.09
N CYS A 49 -8.87 -0.20 5.11
CA CYS A 49 -7.79 0.75 4.92
C CYS A 49 -8.10 2.09 5.62
N PHE A 50 -7.15 2.58 6.40
CA PHE A 50 -7.19 3.88 7.04
C PHE A 50 -6.12 4.77 6.41
N GLU A 51 -6.57 5.77 5.64
CA GLU A 51 -5.72 6.81 5.09
C GLU A 51 -6.02 8.13 5.82
N ARG A 52 -4.96 8.82 6.23
CA ARG A 52 -5.09 10.09 6.97
C ARG A 52 -5.51 11.22 6.04
N THR A 53 -5.15 11.14 4.77
CA THR A 53 -5.50 12.13 3.75
C THR A 53 -6.81 11.77 3.05
N SER A 54 -7.40 12.73 2.33
CA SER A 54 -8.64 12.49 1.56
C SER A 54 -8.39 11.81 0.22
N GLU A 55 -7.14 11.52 -0.15
CA GLU A 55 -6.73 11.13 -1.49
C GLU A 55 -5.70 9.98 -1.44
N PHE A 56 -5.83 8.99 -2.32
CA PHE A 56 -4.83 7.92 -2.45
C PHE A 56 -3.56 8.38 -3.19
N GLY A 57 -2.51 7.55 -3.12
CA GLY A 57 -1.26 7.74 -3.86
C GLY A 57 -0.04 7.99 -2.98
N GLY A 58 -0.26 8.42 -1.73
CA GLY A 58 0.81 8.63 -0.74
C GLY A 58 1.91 9.54 -1.26
N LEU A 59 3.17 9.08 -1.11
CA LEU A 59 4.39 9.79 -1.52
C LEU A 59 4.33 10.38 -2.94
N TRP A 60 3.75 9.65 -3.90
CA TRP A 60 3.77 10.03 -5.32
C TRP A 60 2.81 11.15 -5.69
N ARG A 61 1.87 11.48 -4.79
CA ARG A 61 0.96 12.61 -4.98
C ARG A 61 1.62 13.90 -4.50
N TYR A 62 2.16 14.65 -5.44
CA TYR A 62 2.69 15.99 -5.19
C TYR A 62 1.60 16.93 -4.63
N LYS A 63 1.99 17.77 -3.67
CA LYS A 63 1.18 18.84 -3.08
C LYS A 63 2.07 20.08 -2.94
N ASP A 64 1.53 21.27 -3.21
CA ASP A 64 2.29 22.51 -3.07
C ASP A 64 2.62 22.84 -1.60
N ASP A 65 1.74 22.46 -0.66
CA ASP A 65 1.94 22.61 0.79
C ASP A 65 2.07 21.25 1.49
N PRO A 66 3.29 20.69 1.65
CA PRO A 66 3.49 19.42 2.32
C PRO A 66 3.22 19.53 3.83
N VAL A 67 2.52 18.54 4.37
CA VAL A 67 2.17 18.45 5.80
C VAL A 67 3.04 17.42 6.50
N GLU A 68 3.47 17.70 7.73
CA GLU A 68 4.31 16.81 8.52
C GLU A 68 3.70 15.39 8.64
N GLY A 69 4.58 14.40 8.51
CA GLY A 69 4.23 12.98 8.51
C GLY A 69 3.56 12.49 7.23
N GLN A 70 3.20 13.34 6.26
CA GLN A 70 2.74 12.90 4.94
C GLN A 70 3.91 12.87 3.96
N GLY A 71 4.14 11.74 3.30
CA GLY A 71 5.13 11.67 2.23
C GLY A 71 4.71 12.57 1.06
N CYS A 72 5.63 13.39 0.57
CA CYS A 72 5.43 14.20 -0.63
C CYS A 72 6.76 14.28 -1.40
N VAL A 73 6.72 13.95 -2.68
CA VAL A 73 7.84 14.17 -3.60
C VAL A 73 8.00 15.65 -3.95
N MET A 74 9.13 16.01 -4.55
CA MET A 74 9.29 17.32 -5.20
C MET A 74 8.48 17.37 -6.50
N LYS A 75 8.13 18.57 -6.96
CA LYS A 75 7.31 18.79 -8.15
C LYS A 75 7.87 18.12 -9.40
N SER A 76 9.19 18.18 -9.58
CA SER A 76 9.92 17.67 -10.74
C SER A 76 10.48 16.26 -10.58
N THR A 77 10.10 15.53 -9.52
CA THR A 77 10.65 14.19 -9.27
C THR A 77 10.34 13.24 -10.42
N VAL A 78 11.38 12.63 -10.97
CA VAL A 78 11.33 11.49 -11.89
C VAL A 78 11.85 10.27 -11.14
N ILE A 79 11.14 9.15 -11.26
CA ILE A 79 11.55 7.91 -10.60
C ILE A 79 12.85 7.37 -11.19
N ASN A 80 13.74 6.86 -10.33
CA ASN A 80 15.05 6.35 -10.71
C ASN A 80 15.07 4.84 -11.04
N VAL A 81 13.93 4.16 -10.90
CA VAL A 81 13.76 2.76 -11.30
C VAL A 81 12.94 2.68 -12.59
N SER A 82 13.24 1.69 -13.44
CA SER A 82 12.53 1.53 -14.72
C SER A 82 11.06 1.18 -14.49
N LYS A 83 10.18 1.54 -15.44
CA LYS A 83 8.74 1.27 -15.35
C LYS A 83 8.44 -0.23 -15.25
N GLU A 84 9.26 -1.08 -15.86
CA GLU A 84 9.15 -2.53 -15.83
C GLU A 84 9.46 -3.07 -14.43
N MET A 85 10.54 -2.59 -13.81
CA MET A 85 10.94 -3.00 -12.46
C MET A 85 10.04 -2.46 -11.36
N MET A 86 9.38 -1.33 -11.61
CA MET A 86 8.49 -0.66 -10.64
C MET A 86 7.05 -1.19 -10.66
N SER A 87 6.66 -1.94 -11.70
CA SER A 87 5.28 -2.38 -11.88
C SER A 87 4.87 -3.47 -10.88
N TYR A 88 3.60 -3.49 -10.51
CA TYR A 88 3.03 -4.67 -9.85
C TYR A 88 3.01 -5.84 -10.83
N SER A 89 3.14 -7.05 -10.29
CA SER A 89 3.33 -8.29 -11.06
C SER A 89 2.18 -8.59 -12.03
N ASP A 90 0.96 -8.23 -11.67
CA ASP A 90 -0.28 -8.44 -12.42
C ASP A 90 -0.79 -7.17 -13.11
N PHE A 91 -0.09 -6.05 -12.96
CA PHE A 91 -0.45 -4.77 -13.56
C PHE A 91 0.78 -4.13 -14.20
N PRO A 92 1.21 -4.58 -15.40
CA PRO A 92 2.41 -4.08 -16.08
C PRO A 92 2.25 -2.64 -16.60
N ALA A 93 3.38 -1.97 -16.86
CA ALA A 93 3.37 -0.59 -17.34
C ALA A 93 3.01 -0.51 -18.83
N PRO A 94 2.10 0.37 -19.24
CA PRO A 94 1.83 0.62 -20.65
C PRO A 94 3.11 0.92 -21.45
N GLU A 95 3.18 0.41 -22.68
CA GLU A 95 4.34 0.58 -23.56
C GLU A 95 4.61 2.05 -23.88
N ASN A 96 3.56 2.87 -23.98
CA ASN A 96 3.64 4.29 -24.30
C ASN A 96 4.19 5.18 -23.16
N LEU A 97 4.36 4.64 -21.94
CA LEU A 97 4.96 5.40 -20.84
C LEU A 97 6.49 5.42 -20.96
N PRO A 98 7.15 6.51 -20.54
CA PRO A 98 8.60 6.58 -20.50
C PRO A 98 9.17 5.56 -19.50
N ILE A 99 10.39 5.06 -19.77
CA ILE A 99 11.10 4.11 -18.90
C ILE A 99 11.24 4.67 -17.49
N PHE A 100 11.55 5.96 -17.36
CA PHE A 100 11.58 6.68 -16.10
C PHE A 100 10.42 7.68 -16.07
N MET A 101 9.45 7.43 -15.20
CA MET A 101 8.21 8.18 -15.11
C MET A 101 8.33 9.42 -14.21
N HIS A 102 7.70 10.51 -14.63
CA HIS A 102 7.47 11.67 -13.76
C HIS A 102 6.51 11.29 -12.62
N ASN A 103 6.62 11.96 -11.45
CA ASN A 103 5.79 11.66 -10.28
C ASN A 103 4.28 11.58 -10.57
N SER A 104 3.78 12.44 -11.46
CA SER A 104 2.38 12.55 -11.84
C SER A 104 1.91 11.33 -12.64
N GLN A 105 2.81 10.74 -13.44
CA GLN A 105 2.56 9.50 -14.17
C GLN A 105 2.54 8.31 -13.21
N VAL A 106 3.48 8.26 -12.26
CA VAL A 106 3.51 7.24 -11.21
C VAL A 106 2.23 7.30 -10.35
N CYS A 107 1.86 8.50 -9.89
CA CYS A 107 0.64 8.70 -9.11
C CYS A 107 -0.60 8.28 -9.90
N ARG A 108 -0.73 8.71 -11.16
CA ARG A 108 -1.84 8.31 -12.03
C ARG A 108 -1.93 6.80 -12.16
N ARG A 109 -0.80 6.12 -12.28
CA ARG A 109 -0.72 4.67 -12.39
C ARG A 109 -1.19 3.97 -11.12
N LEU A 110 -0.80 4.44 -9.95
CA LEU A 110 -1.31 3.95 -8.66
C LEU A 110 -2.82 4.10 -8.55
N LEU A 111 -3.37 5.25 -8.98
CA LEU A 111 -4.81 5.51 -8.96
C LEU A 111 -5.59 4.71 -10.01
N SER A 112 -4.91 4.28 -11.08
CA SER A 112 -5.50 3.42 -12.10
C SER A 112 -5.54 1.94 -11.71
N LEU A 113 -4.91 1.57 -10.58
CA LEU A 113 -5.12 0.26 -9.97
C LEU A 113 -6.59 0.14 -9.62
N LYS A 114 -7.33 -0.57 -10.45
CA LYS A 114 -8.68 -0.98 -10.12
C LYS A 114 -8.56 -2.04 -9.04
N VAL A 115 -8.53 -1.62 -7.78
CA VAL A 115 -8.62 -2.50 -6.60
C VAL A 115 -10.02 -3.17 -6.52
N LEU A 116 -10.76 -3.28 -7.64
CA LEU A 116 -12.23 -3.46 -7.68
C LEU A 116 -12.73 -4.33 -8.85
N SER A 117 -11.92 -5.18 -9.49
CA SER A 117 -12.43 -6.17 -10.45
C SER A 117 -12.14 -7.58 -9.98
#